data_AF-A0A8S8ZBD2-F1
#
_entry.id   AF-A0A8S8ZBD2-F1
#
_cell.length_a   1.000
_cell.length_b   1.000
_cell.length_c   1.000
_cell.angle_alpha   90.00
_cell.angle_beta   90.00
_cell.angle_gamma   90.00
#
_symmetry.space_group_name_H-M   'P 1'
#
loop_
_entity.id
_entity.type
_entity.pdbx_description
1 polymer ?
#
loop_
_entity_poly.entity_id
_entity_poly.type
_entity_poly.pdbx_seq_one_letter_code
_entity_poly.pdbx_strand_id
1 'polypeptide(L)' 'MSYIYKSKCCPCDPEYREQISGTKMREMINNGESPSEFILRPEVAEVIINYDKPFVE' A
#
# COMPACT_ATOMS: atom_id res chain seq x y z
N MET A 1 9.03 -19.52 13.07
CA MET A 1 9.51 -18.38 13.88
C MET A 1 9.50 -17.14 12.97
N SER A 2 8.45 -16.32 12.99
CA SER A 2 8.36 -15.15 12.09
C SER A 2 9.05 -13.95 12.75
N TYR A 3 10.14 -13.48 12.14
CA TYR A 3 10.87 -12.30 12.61
C TYR A 3 10.15 -11.02 12.14
N ILE A 4 9.87 -10.11 13.07
CA ILE A 4 9.33 -8.78 12.78
C ILE A 4 10.51 -7.89 12.34
N TYR A 5 10.54 -7.49 11.06
CA TYR A 5 11.65 -6.72 10.50
C TYR A 5 11.22 -5.28 10.13
N LYS A 6 11.88 -4.28 10.74
CA LYS A 6 11.84 -2.84 10.39
C LYS A 6 12.38 -2.55 8.97
N SER A 7 11.84 -1.54 8.28
CA SER A 7 12.08 -1.24 6.85
C SER A 7 13.55 -1.02 6.41
N LYS A 8 14.45 -0.53 7.28
CA LYS A 8 15.89 -0.43 6.98
C LYS A 8 16.64 -1.76 6.91
N CYS A 9 15.91 -2.81 7.18
CA CYS A 9 16.46 -3.88 7.95
C CYS A 9 15.96 -5.22 7.33
N CYS A 10 14.93 -5.23 6.45
CA CYS A 10 14.67 -6.41 5.62
C CYS A 10 15.95 -6.87 4.89
N PRO A 11 16.43 -8.11 5.11
CA PRO A 11 17.63 -8.65 4.47
C PRO A 11 17.38 -9.00 2.99
N CYS A 12 16.15 -8.78 2.53
CA CYS A 12 15.71 -9.00 1.18
C CYS A 12 16.25 -7.91 0.23
N ASP A 13 16.74 -8.35 -0.93
CA ASP A 13 17.20 -7.47 -2.00
C ASP A 13 16.08 -6.50 -2.44
N PRO A 14 16.44 -5.29 -2.92
CA PRO A 14 15.47 -4.27 -3.33
C PRO A 14 14.51 -4.76 -4.43
N GLU A 15 14.95 -5.72 -5.24
CA GLU A 15 14.17 -6.34 -6.31
C GLU A 15 12.93 -7.10 -5.79
N TYR A 16 12.96 -7.56 -4.54
CA TYR A 16 11.82 -8.20 -3.88
C TYR A 16 10.99 -7.22 -3.03
N ARG A 17 11.26 -5.91 -3.13
CA ARG A 17 10.52 -4.88 -2.41
C ARG A 17 9.57 -4.15 -3.35
N GLU A 18 8.30 -4.49 -3.27
CA GLU A 18 7.25 -3.64 -3.83
C GLU A 18 7.11 -2.39 -2.96
N GLN A 19 7.51 -1.24 -3.50
CA GLN A 19 7.35 0.06 -2.85
C GLN A 19 6.68 1.04 -3.80
N ILE A 20 5.63 1.70 -3.31
CA ILE A 20 4.95 2.80 -3.98
C ILE A 20 5.08 4.06 -3.13
N SER A 21 5.18 5.22 -3.77
CA SER A 21 5.13 6.49 -3.04
C SER A 21 3.73 6.74 -2.49
N GLY A 22 3.63 7.36 -1.31
CA GLY A 22 2.33 7.72 -0.73
C GLY A 22 1.51 8.65 -1.64
N THR A 23 2.17 9.49 -2.44
CA THR A 23 1.51 10.34 -3.44
C THR A 23 0.87 9.51 -4.54
N LYS A 24 1.61 8.54 -5.12
CA LYS A 24 1.09 7.67 -6.17
C LYS A 24 0.00 6.73 -5.66
N MET A 25 0.11 6.26 -4.41
CA MET A 25 -0.94 5.47 -3.77
C MET A 25 -2.25 6.26 -3.65
N ARG A 26 -2.19 7.52 -3.19
CA ARG A 26 -3.38 8.39 -3.10
C ARG A 26 -3.98 8.68 -4.46
N GLU A 27 -3.14 8.91 -5.47
CA GLU A 27 -3.58 9.13 -6.86
C GLU A 27 -4.33 7.91 -7.40
N MET A 28 -3.79 6.69 -7.23
CA MET A 28 -4.46 5.46 -7.63
C MET A 28 -5.83 5.30 -6.97
N ILE A 29 -5.88 5.47 -5.64
CA ILE A 29 -7.12 5.34 -4.87
C ILE A 29 -8.16 6.39 -5.31
N ASN A 30 -7.75 7.63 -5.55
CA ASN A 30 -8.63 8.69 -6.05
C ASN A 30 -9.14 8.41 -7.48
N ASN A 31 -8.36 7.68 -8.29
CA ASN A 31 -8.75 7.23 -9.62
C ASN A 31 -9.64 5.97 -9.59
N GLY A 32 -9.92 5.41 -8.41
CA GLY A 32 -10.66 4.15 -8.25
C GLY A 32 -9.83 2.90 -8.52
N GLU A 33 -8.49 3.03 -8.63
CA GLU A 33 -7.57 1.92 -8.84
C GLU A 33 -6.99 1.44 -7.50
N SER A 34 -7.12 0.14 -7.23
CA SER A 34 -6.47 -0.47 -6.07
C SER A 34 -4.98 -0.70 -6.36
N PRO A 35 -4.07 -0.35 -5.43
CA PRO A 35 -2.71 -0.85 -5.48
C PRO A 35 -2.67 -2.38 -5.29
N SER A 36 -1.52 -2.98 -5.62
CA SER A 36 -1.22 -4.41 -5.48
C SER A 36 -1.60 -4.97 -4.10
N GLU A 37 -2.02 -6.23 -4.04
CA GLU A 37 -2.38 -6.94 -2.79
C GLU A 37 -1.22 -7.04 -1.80
N PHE A 38 0.03 -6.96 -2.31
CA PHE A 38 1.24 -6.95 -1.50
C PHE A 38 1.48 -5.60 -0.80
N ILE A 39 0.85 -4.53 -1.32
CA ILE A 39 0.96 -3.17 -0.79
C ILE A 39 -0.24 -2.85 0.11
N LEU A 40 -1.45 -3.16 -0.35
CA LEU A 40 -2.68 -2.92 0.39
C LEU A 40 -3.52 -4.19 0.34
N ARG A 41 -4.00 -4.61 1.51
CA ARG A 41 -4.88 -5.76 1.58
C ARG A 41 -6.17 -5.48 0.80
N PRO A 42 -6.68 -6.44 0.00
CA PRO A 42 -7.82 -6.20 -0.88
C PRO A 42 -9.07 -5.76 -0.11
N GLU A 43 -9.31 -6.30 1.09
CA GLU A 43 -10.44 -5.92 1.93
C GLU A 43 -10.37 -4.46 2.40
N VAL A 44 -9.17 -3.94 2.59
CA VAL A 44 -8.97 -2.53 2.99
C VAL A 44 -9.07 -1.63 1.76
N ALA A 45 -8.53 -2.06 0.62
CA ALA A 45 -8.60 -1.31 -0.62
C ALA A 45 -10.05 -1.06 -1.07
N GLU A 46 -10.89 -2.09 -1.02
CA GLU A 46 -12.31 -1.97 -1.34
C GLU A 46 -13.03 -0.96 -0.44
N VAL A 47 -12.76 -0.99 0.87
CA VAL A 47 -13.37 -0.04 1.81
C VAL A 47 -12.94 1.39 1.52
N ILE A 48 -11.65 1.60 1.25
CA ILE A 48 -11.10 2.94 0.99
C ILE A 48 -11.61 3.50 -0.34
N ILE A 49 -11.64 2.70 -1.41
CA ILE A 49 -12.10 3.13 -2.74
C ILE A 49 -13.59 3.48 -2.74
N ASN A 50 -14.41 2.73 -1.99
CA ASN A 50 -15.84 2.99 -1.88
C ASN A 50 -16.18 4.12 -0.88
N TYR A 51 -15.19 4.70 -0.21
CA TYR A 51 -15.40 5.79 0.74
C TYR A 51 -15.24 7.14 0.06
N ASP A 52 -16.22 8.02 0.20
CA ASP A 52 -16.34 9.28 -0.56
C ASP A 52 -15.16 10.25 -0.34
N LYS A 53 -14.61 10.28 0.88
CA LYS A 53 -13.44 11.10 1.24
C LYS A 53 -12.45 10.33 2.10
N PRO A 54 -11.61 9.47 1.50
CA PRO A 54 -10.74 8.57 2.25
C PRO A 54 -9.54 9.28 2.89
N PHE A 55 -9.21 10.49 2.45
CA PHE A 55 -8.06 11.25 2.92
C PHE A 55 -8.50 12.58 3.56
N VAL A 56 -7.77 13.00 4.60
CA VAL A 56 -7.91 14.31 5.24
C VAL A 56 -7.17 15.38 4.45
N GLU A 57 -7.72 16.60 4.41
CA GLU A 57 -7.10 17.79 3.77
C GLU A 57 -6.03 18.44 4.64
#